data_AF-A0A0D2KGZ0-F1
#
_entry.id   AF-A0A0D2KGZ0-F1
#
_cell.length_a   1.000
_cell.length_b   1.000
_cell.length_c   1.000
_cell.angle_alpha   90.00
_cell.angle_beta   90.00
_cell.angle_gamma   90.00
#
_symmetry.space_group_name_H-M   'P 1'
#
loop_
_entity.id
_entity.type
_entity.pdbx_description
1 polymer ?
#
loop_
_entity_poly.entity_id
_entity_poly.type
_entity_poly.pdbx_seq_one_letter_code
_entity_poly.pdbx_strand_id
1 'polypeptide(L)'
;AKIINESQDAFIPGPENLYVDGNFVATISVPAVSPQETSSCPLGTAIHVPYLTTVYTAWTLRSAPRSYTQGIDIANTKSPPIANLKVVDIIPVSQDERIEIKLLAPPL
;
A
#
# COMPACT_ATOMS: atom_id res chain seq x y z
N ALA A 1 14.04 9.50 -3.23
CA ALA A 1 15.19 9.42 -4.17
C ALA A 1 15.82 10.79 -4.31
N LYS A 2 17.04 10.85 -4.81
CA LYS A 2 17.70 12.11 -5.20
C LYS A 2 17.57 12.29 -6.70
N ILE A 3 17.16 13.46 -7.14
CA ILE A 3 17.07 13.86 -8.54
C ILE A 3 18.07 14.97 -8.76
N ILE A 4 18.84 14.91 -9.85
CA ILE A 4 19.78 15.96 -10.23
C ILE A 4 19.21 16.65 -11.46
N ASN A 5 19.20 17.98 -11.47
CA ASN A 5 18.89 18.73 -12.68
C ASN A 5 20.12 18.74 -13.59
N GLU A 6 20.15 17.87 -14.59
CA GLU A 6 21.23 17.82 -15.59
C GLU A 6 21.04 18.80 -16.76
N SER A 7 19.91 19.51 -16.80
CA SER A 7 19.64 20.47 -17.87
C SER A 7 20.42 21.78 -17.67
N GLN A 8 20.47 22.59 -18.72
CA GLN A 8 21.12 23.90 -18.67
C GLN A 8 20.26 24.98 -18.01
N ASP A 9 18.98 24.67 -17.75
CA ASP A 9 17.99 25.61 -17.24
C ASP A 9 17.46 25.20 -15.87
N ALA A 10 16.91 26.16 -15.12
CA ALA A 10 16.28 25.86 -13.83
C ALA A 10 14.89 25.22 -14.03
N PHE A 11 14.52 24.29 -13.15
CA PHE A 11 13.16 23.76 -13.13
C PHE A 11 12.15 24.84 -12.76
N ILE A 12 11.04 24.87 -13.51
CA ILE A 12 9.91 25.73 -13.18
C ILE A 12 9.12 25.05 -12.05
N PRO A 13 8.85 25.75 -10.94
CA PRO A 13 8.06 25.18 -9.86
C PRO A 13 6.65 24.82 -10.31
N GLY A 14 6.20 23.61 -10.00
CA GLY A 14 4.85 23.20 -10.37
C GLY A 14 4.54 21.72 -10.15
N PRO A 15 3.26 21.34 -10.31
CA PRO A 15 2.84 19.95 -10.26
C PRO A 15 3.29 19.21 -11.52
N GLU A 16 4.03 18.12 -11.34
CA GLU A 16 4.54 17.29 -12.41
C GLU A 16 4.24 15.81 -12.16
N ASN A 17 4.03 15.06 -13.24
CA ASN A 17 3.79 13.63 -13.19
C ASN A 17 5.11 12.86 -13.22
N LEU A 18 5.34 12.08 -12.18
CA LEU A 18 6.56 11.30 -12.02
C LEU A 18 6.35 9.89 -12.57
N TYR A 19 7.20 9.53 -13.53
CA TYR A 19 7.24 8.21 -14.13
C TYR A 19 8.56 7.51 -13.79
N VAL A 20 8.50 6.23 -13.45
CA VAL A 20 9.67 5.37 -13.25
C VAL A 20 9.50 4.16 -14.16
N ASP A 21 10.49 3.90 -15.01
CA ASP A 21 10.48 2.81 -16.01
C ASP A 21 9.22 2.82 -16.90
N GLY A 22 8.71 4.02 -17.24
CA GLY A 22 7.52 4.20 -18.07
C GLY A 22 6.18 4.07 -17.32
N ASN A 23 6.18 3.73 -16.04
CA ASN A 23 4.97 3.63 -15.22
C ASN A 23 4.76 4.88 -14.37
N PHE A 24 3.51 5.34 -14.28
CA PHE A 24 3.12 6.44 -13.41
C PHE A 24 3.29 6.05 -11.93
N VAL A 25 3.99 6.88 -11.16
CA VAL A 25 4.23 6.67 -9.73
C VAL A 25 3.43 7.64 -8.88
N ALA A 26 3.51 8.93 -9.19
CA ALA A 26 2.85 9.98 -8.40
C ALA A 26 2.80 11.30 -9.17
N THR A 27 1.92 12.21 -8.75
CA THR A 27 2.02 13.63 -9.08
C THR A 27 2.75 14.32 -7.91
N ILE A 28 3.85 15.01 -8.20
CA ILE A 28 4.67 15.70 -7.21
C ILE A 28 4.71 17.20 -7.52
N SER A 29 4.96 18.03 -6.50
CA SER A 29 5.30 19.44 -6.73
C SER A 29 6.82 19.56 -6.79
N VAL A 30 7.35 19.91 -7.96
CA VAL A 30 8.80 20.09 -8.17
C VAL A 30 9.18 21.51 -7.71
N PRO A 31 10.21 21.67 -6.86
CA PRO A 31 10.70 22.99 -6.47
C PRO A 31 11.52 23.64 -7.60
N ALA A 32 11.84 24.93 -7.48
CA ALA A 32 12.86 25.53 -8.34
C ALA A 32 14.21 24.88 -8.03
N VAL A 33 14.79 24.18 -9.00
CA VAL A 33 16.08 23.49 -8.88
C VAL A 33 17.01 24.03 -9.96
N SER A 34 18.14 24.60 -9.54
CA SER A 34 19.14 25.16 -10.45
C SER A 34 19.84 24.06 -11.25
N PRO A 35 20.51 24.39 -12.37
CA PRO A 35 21.39 23.43 -13.06
C PRO A 35 22.40 22.82 -12.08
N GLN A 36 22.59 21.50 -12.14
CA GLN A 36 23.46 20.70 -11.27
C GLN A 36 23.04 20.61 -9.79
N GLU A 37 21.90 21.19 -9.41
CA GLU A 37 21.39 21.10 -8.06
C GLU A 37 20.65 19.76 -7.84
N THR A 38 20.84 19.20 -6.65
CA THR A 38 20.20 17.93 -6.25
C THR A 38 18.98 18.22 -5.39
N SER A 39 17.83 17.69 -5.78
CA SER A 39 16.59 17.76 -5.01
C SER A 39 16.16 16.38 -4.46
N SER A 40 15.45 16.40 -3.33
CA SER A 40 14.89 15.20 -2.73
C SER A 40 13.45 15.00 -3.22
N CYS A 41 13.19 13.86 -3.84
CA CYS A 41 11.86 13.51 -4.34
C CYS A 41 11.27 12.33 -3.54
N PRO A 42 10.16 12.52 -2.83
CA PRO A 42 9.43 11.44 -2.17
C PRO A 42 8.68 10.60 -3.22
N LEU A 43 9.20 9.40 -3.51
CA LEU A 43 8.68 8.48 -4.54
C LEU A 43 7.49 7.62 -4.09
N GLY A 44 6.75 8.04 -3.07
CA GLY A 44 5.66 7.27 -2.47
C GLY A 44 6.07 5.88 -1.95
N THR A 45 5.12 5.18 -1.34
CA THR A 45 5.27 3.78 -0.92
C THR A 45 5.15 2.85 -2.13
N ALA A 46 5.99 1.82 -2.21
CA ALA A 46 6.05 0.87 -3.32
C ALA A 46 4.93 -0.18 -3.33
N ILE A 47 4.04 -0.14 -2.34
CA ILE A 47 3.11 -1.21 -2.04
C ILE A 47 1.70 -0.69 -2.28
N HIS A 48 0.99 -1.33 -3.21
CA HIS A 48 -0.44 -1.13 -3.41
C HIS A 48 -1.18 -2.31 -2.78
N VAL A 49 -2.15 -2.01 -1.90
CA VAL A 49 -2.94 -2.99 -1.15
C VAL A 49 -4.43 -2.76 -1.44
N PRO A 50 -4.99 -3.33 -2.52
CA PRO A 50 -6.42 -3.32 -2.73
C PRO A 50 -7.10 -4.24 -1.71
N TYR A 51 -8.09 -3.71 -1.00
CA TYR A 51 -8.97 -4.52 -0.17
C TYR A 51 -10.08 -5.09 -1.04
N LEU A 52 -10.06 -6.40 -1.27
CA LEU A 52 -11.14 -7.07 -1.99
C LEU A 52 -12.38 -7.13 -1.11
N THR A 53 -13.55 -6.95 -1.73
CA THR A 53 -14.84 -6.96 -1.05
C THR A 53 -15.11 -8.29 -0.38
N THR A 54 -15.73 -8.20 0.79
CA THR A 54 -16.22 -9.32 1.57
C THR A 54 -17.20 -10.18 0.79
N VAL A 55 -16.97 -11.49 0.78
CA VAL A 55 -18.01 -12.45 0.39
C VAL A 55 -18.76 -12.92 1.65
N TYR A 56 -20.08 -12.70 1.67
CA TYR A 56 -20.97 -13.18 2.72
C TYR A 56 -21.68 -14.45 2.27
N THR A 57 -21.46 -15.56 2.97
CA THR A 57 -22.25 -16.78 2.80
C THR A 57 -23.18 -16.94 4.00
N ALA A 58 -24.45 -16.56 3.84
CA ALA A 58 -25.50 -16.93 4.78
C ALA A 58 -26.21 -18.19 4.32
N TRP A 59 -26.14 -19.23 5.15
CA TRP A 59 -27.13 -20.29 5.12
C TRP A 59 -28.37 -19.82 5.91
N THR A 60 -29.54 -19.84 5.30
CA THR A 60 -30.79 -19.36 5.88
C THR A 60 -31.28 -20.28 7.00
N LEU A 61 -30.86 -20.03 8.24
CA LEU A 61 -31.55 -20.48 9.45
C LEU A 61 -31.23 -19.52 10.60
N ARG A 62 -32.17 -19.34 11.53
CA ARG A 62 -32.16 -18.37 12.65
C ARG A 62 -30.94 -18.44 13.59
N SER A 63 -30.03 -19.40 13.39
CA SER A 63 -28.83 -19.64 14.21
C SER A 63 -27.60 -20.05 13.39
N ALA A 64 -27.57 -19.74 12.08
CA ALA A 64 -26.45 -20.15 11.24
C ALA A 64 -25.17 -19.33 11.52
N PRO A 65 -23.98 -19.96 11.54
CA PRO A 65 -22.71 -19.26 11.66
C PRO A 65 -22.53 -18.33 10.44
N ARG A 66 -22.13 -17.07 10.69
CA ARG A 66 -21.74 -16.13 9.64
C ARG A 66 -20.24 -16.26 9.39
N SER A 67 -19.85 -16.63 8.18
CA SER A 67 -18.46 -16.60 7.76
C SER A 67 -18.17 -15.35 6.93
N TYR A 68 -17.01 -14.76 7.16
CA TYR A 68 -16.50 -13.59 6.46
C TYR A 68 -15.15 -13.96 5.85
N THR A 69 -15.00 -13.73 4.55
CA THR A 69 -13.73 -13.92 3.84
C THR A 69 -13.28 -12.59 3.25
N GLN A 70 -12.03 -12.22 3.53
CA GLN A 70 -11.38 -11.03 2.98
C GLN A 70 -10.07 -11.43 2.31
N GLY A 71 -9.95 -11.09 1.02
CA GLY A 71 -8.72 -11.23 0.27
C GLY A 71 -7.92 -9.93 0.31
N ILE A 72 -6.60 -10.03 0.49
CA ILE A 72 -5.66 -8.92 0.40
C ILE A 72 -4.64 -9.28 -0.67
N ASP A 73 -4.65 -8.55 -1.77
CA ASP A 73 -3.61 -8.66 -2.78
C ASP A 73 -2.52 -7.63 -2.46
N ILE A 74 -1.24 -8.02 -2.52
CA ILE A 74 -0.11 -7.12 -2.27
C ILE A 74 0.73 -7.08 -3.54
N ALA A 75 0.74 -5.93 -4.21
CA ALA A 75 1.53 -5.72 -5.41
C ALA A 75 2.72 -4.79 -5.14
N ASN A 76 3.93 -5.24 -5.48
CA ASN A 76 5.11 -4.38 -5.54
C ASN A 76 5.11 -3.63 -6.88
N THR A 77 4.99 -2.31 -6.82
CA THR A 77 4.98 -1.45 -8.02
C THR A 77 6.37 -0.99 -8.45
N LYS A 78 7.44 -1.45 -7.78
CA LYS A 78 8.83 -1.07 -8.06
C LYS A 78 9.69 -2.27 -8.46
N SER A 79 10.66 -2.02 -9.35
CA SER A 79 11.66 -3.01 -9.82
C SER A 79 12.47 -3.68 -8.69
N PRO A 80 13.02 -2.95 -7.69
CA PRO A 80 13.77 -3.60 -6.62
C PRO A 80 12.88 -4.49 -5.73
N PRO A 81 13.38 -5.69 -5.34
CA PRO A 81 12.65 -6.58 -4.45
C PRO A 81 12.53 -6.01 -3.03
N ILE A 82 11.39 -6.25 -2.37
CA ILE A 82 11.15 -5.83 -0.99
C ILE A 82 11.76 -6.88 -0.05
N ALA A 83 12.91 -6.57 0.55
CA ALA A 83 13.66 -7.53 1.37
C ALA A 83 12.93 -7.96 2.66
N ASN A 84 12.11 -7.10 3.27
CA ASN A 84 11.50 -7.33 4.59
C ASN A 84 9.98 -7.07 4.59
N LEU A 85 9.25 -7.65 3.64
CA LEU A 85 7.79 -7.56 3.65
C LEU A 85 7.22 -8.38 4.81
N LYS A 86 6.53 -7.70 5.74
CA LYS A 86 5.84 -8.34 6.85
C LYS A 86 4.35 -8.04 6.77
N VAL A 87 3.53 -9.08 6.69
CA VAL A 87 2.07 -8.98 6.84
C VAL A 87 1.74 -9.30 8.29
N VAL A 88 1.07 -8.37 8.97
CA VAL A 88 0.65 -8.52 10.37
C VAL A 88 -0.85 -8.38 10.42
N ASP A 89 -1.52 -9.42 10.92
CA ASP A 89 -2.95 -9.40 11.20
C ASP A 89 -3.18 -9.33 12.71
N ILE A 90 -4.24 -8.65 13.12
CA ILE A 90 -4.62 -8.49 14.52
C ILE A 90 -5.76 -9.45 14.80
N ILE A 91 -5.48 -10.46 15.62
CA ILE A 91 -6.53 -11.36 16.11
C ILE A 91 -7.42 -10.56 17.08
N PRO A 92 -8.73 -10.43 16.82
CA PRO A 92 -9.60 -9.69 17.70
C PRO A 92 -9.70 -10.38 19.06
N VAL A 93 -9.85 -9.56 20.11
CA VAL A 93 -10.11 -10.03 21.47
C VAL A 93 -11.55 -9.66 21.82
N SER A 94 -12.32 -10.63 22.30
CA SER A 94 -13.70 -10.37 22.72
C SER A 94 -13.72 -9.60 24.02
N GLN A 95 -14.57 -8.57 24.10
CA GLN A 95 -14.86 -7.86 25.34
C GLN A 95 -16.08 -8.43 26.07
N ASP A 96 -16.80 -9.38 25.44
CA ASP A 96 -17.95 -10.08 26.01
C ASP A 96 -17.56 -11.54 26.31
N GLU A 97 -17.71 -11.96 27.57
CA GLU A 97 -17.42 -13.31 28.04
C GLU A 97 -18.28 -14.39 27.35
N ARG A 98 -19.40 -14.01 26.73
CA ARG A 98 -20.28 -14.92 25.98
C ARG A 98 -19.76 -15.25 24.58
N ILE A 99 -18.76 -14.51 24.10
CA ILE A 99 -18.23 -14.65 22.74
C ILE A 99 -16.80 -15.20 22.85
N GLU A 100 -16.65 -16.47 22.46
CA GLU A 100 -15.36 -17.14 22.39
C GLU A 100 -14.72 -16.91 21.01
N ILE A 101 -13.46 -16.48 20.99
CA ILE A 101 -12.68 -16.31 19.76
C ILE A 101 -11.65 -17.43 19.67
N LYS A 102 -11.69 -18.17 18.57
CA LYS A 102 -10.75 -19.27 18.29
C LYS A 102 -10.02 -18.99 16.98
N LEU A 103 -8.69 -18.88 17.04
CA LEU A 103 -7.84 -18.90 15.86
C LEU A 103 -7.74 -20.34 15.35
N LEU A 104 -8.27 -20.60 14.16
CA LEU A 104 -8.22 -21.94 13.55
C LEU A 104 -6.98 -22.13 12.66
N ALA A 105 -6.56 -21.09 11.96
CA ALA A 105 -5.37 -21.07 11.11
C ALA A 105 -4.86 -19.64 10.96
N PRO A 106 -3.53 -19.42 10.89
CA PRO A 106 -2.46 -20.40 11.11
C PRO A 106 -2.38 -20.87 12.58
N PRO A 107 -1.77 -22.04 12.87
CA PRO A 107 -1.50 -22.45 14.24
C PRO A 107 -0.49 -21.49 14.89
N LEU A 108 -0.64 -21.24 16.19
CA LEU A 108 0.26 -20.42 17.01
C LEU A 108 1.64 -21.06 17.17
#